data_AF-A0A536TRN2-F1
#
_entry.id   AF-A0A536TRN2-F1
#
_cell.length_a   1.000
_cell.length_b   1.000
_cell.length_c   1.000
_cell.angle_alpha   90.00
_cell.angle_beta   90.00
_cell.angle_gamma   90.00
#
_symmetry.space_group_name_H-M   'P 1'
#
loop_
_entity.id
_entity.type
_entity.pdbx_description
1 polymer ?
#
loop_
_entity_poly.entity_id
_entity_poly.type
_entity_poly.pdbx_seq_one_letter_code
_entity_poly.pdbx_strand_id
1 'polypeptide(L)'
;FRFRFRALAFWMIFVTLMLPVEVRILPTFKVVSDLHMLDTYAGLTIPLIASATATFLFRQFFLTIPDELAEAARIDGAGPMRFFWDVVVPLSRPSIAALFLILFIFGWNQYLWPLLVTTDESMYT
;
A
#
# COMPACT_ATOMS: atom_id res chain seq x y z
N PHE A 1 18.12 7.50 -7.68
CA PHE A 1 18.32 8.22 -6.39
C PHE A 1 18.61 7.23 -5.28
N ARG A 2 19.63 7.45 -4.44
CA ARG A 2 20.05 6.46 -3.43
C ARG A 2 19.80 6.97 -2.02
N PHE A 3 19.02 6.21 -1.25
CA PHE A 3 18.75 6.44 0.16
C PHE A 3 19.47 5.38 1.01
N ARG A 4 20.19 5.82 2.05
CA ARG A 4 21.03 4.95 2.90
C ARG A 4 20.26 3.80 3.55
N PHE A 5 19.04 4.02 4.03
CA PHE A 5 18.27 2.99 4.73
C PHE A 5 17.24 2.25 3.86
N ARG A 6 17.40 2.29 2.53
CA ARG A 6 16.44 1.67 1.60
C ARG A 6 16.23 0.17 1.83
N ALA A 7 17.30 -0.55 2.21
CA ALA A 7 17.23 -1.98 2.49
C ALA A 7 16.49 -2.25 3.81
N LEU A 8 16.79 -1.49 4.85
CA LEU A 8 16.13 -1.60 6.15
C LEU A 8 14.63 -1.27 6.05
N ALA A 9 14.28 -0.17 5.38
CA ALA A 9 12.89 0.20 5.12
C ALA A 9 12.12 -0.91 4.37
N PHE A 10 12.74 -1.47 3.32
CA PHE A 10 12.14 -2.59 2.59
C PHE A 10 11.92 -3.81 3.47
N TRP A 11 12.92 -4.24 4.24
CA TRP A 11 12.80 -5.42 5.10
C TRP A 11 11.79 -5.24 6.22
N MET A 12 11.67 -4.04 6.81
CA MET A 12 10.61 -3.76 7.79
C MET A 12 9.22 -3.96 7.19
N ILE A 13 8.98 -3.46 5.97
CA ILE A 13 7.70 -3.66 5.26
C ILE A 13 7.52 -5.12 4.86
N PHE A 14 8.59 -5.78 4.42
CA PHE A 14 8.52 -7.17 3.96
C PHE A 14 8.20 -8.15 5.10
N VAL A 15 8.69 -7.91 6.31
CA VAL A 15 8.37 -8.74 7.48
C VAL A 15 6.87 -8.66 7.82
N THR A 16 6.21 -7.51 7.63
CA THR A 16 4.76 -7.42 7.89
C THR A 16 3.93 -8.24 6.91
N LEU A 17 4.44 -8.48 5.69
CA LEU A 17 3.83 -9.37 4.71
C LEU A 17 3.90 -10.85 5.12
N MET A 18 4.90 -11.25 5.90
CA MET A 18 5.07 -12.64 6.37
C MET A 18 4.11 -13.01 7.51
N LEU A 19 3.48 -12.02 8.16
CA LEU A 19 2.49 -12.28 9.20
C LEU A 19 1.17 -12.77 8.58
N PRO A 20 0.54 -13.82 9.12
CA PRO A 20 -0.80 -14.23 8.71
C PRO A 20 -1.82 -13.12 8.96
N VAL A 21 -2.88 -13.06 8.16
CA VAL A 21 -3.94 -12.05 8.32
C VAL A 21 -4.60 -12.19 9.70
N GLU A 22 -4.79 -13.42 10.14
CA GLU A 22 -5.42 -13.82 11.40
C GLU A 22 -4.63 -13.32 12.61
N VAL A 23 -3.30 -13.24 12.50
CA VAL A 23 -2.43 -12.71 13.57
C VAL A 23 -2.48 -11.19 13.62
N ARG A 24 -2.64 -10.52 12.47
CA ARG A 24 -2.68 -9.06 12.38
C ARG A 24 -4.04 -8.46 12.73
N ILE A 25 -5.13 -9.22 12.58
CA ILE A 25 -6.48 -8.65 12.65
C ILE A 25 -6.83 -8.07 14.03
N LEU A 26 -6.44 -8.75 15.12
CA LEU A 26 -6.70 -8.27 16.48
C LEU A 26 -5.92 -7.00 16.82
N PRO A 27 -4.60 -6.90 16.56
CA PRO A 27 -3.87 -5.64 16.69
C PRO A 27 -4.49 -4.51 15.87
N THR A 28 -4.88 -4.76 14.62
CA THR A 28 -5.48 -3.73 13.76
C THR A 28 -6.82 -3.28 14.31
N PHE A 29 -7.68 -4.20 14.76
CA PHE A 29 -8.95 -3.87 15.43
C PHE A 29 -8.72 -2.99 16.66
N LYS A 30 -7.74 -3.35 17.50
CA LYS A 30 -7.39 -2.56 18.68
C LYS A 30 -6.98 -1.13 18.31
N VAL A 31 -6.14 -0.96 17.28
CA VAL A 31 -5.75 0.38 16.81
C VAL A 31 -6.97 1.19 16.34
N VAL A 32 -7.86 0.58 15.56
CA VAL A 32 -9.08 1.25 15.07
C VAL A 32 -10.01 1.64 16.23
N SER A 33 -10.15 0.77 17.24
CA SER A 33 -10.90 1.04 18.46
C SER A 33 -10.28 2.16 19.29
N ASP A 34 -8.97 2.10 19.54
CA ASP A 34 -8.24 3.13 20.30
C ASP A 34 -8.32 4.50 19.57
N LEU A 35 -8.39 4.51 18.24
CA LEU A 35 -8.59 5.70 17.40
C LEU A 35 -10.05 6.13 17.26
N HIS A 36 -11.01 5.42 17.90
CA HIS A 36 -12.44 5.71 17.85
C HIS A 36 -13.01 5.71 16.41
N MET A 37 -12.49 4.81 15.57
CA MET A 37 -12.88 4.66 14.17
C MET A 37 -13.83 3.48 13.93
N LEU A 38 -14.26 2.77 14.98
CA LEU A 38 -15.31 1.74 14.87
C LEU A 38 -16.60 2.35 14.32
N ASP A 39 -17.38 1.54 13.61
CA ASP A 39 -18.66 1.98 13.03
C ASP A 39 -18.54 3.18 12.06
N THR A 40 -17.38 3.34 11.40
CA THR A 40 -17.16 4.39 10.39
C THR A 40 -16.61 3.83 9.08
N TYR A 41 -16.93 4.50 7.96
CA TYR A 41 -16.28 4.20 6.67
C TYR A 41 -14.75 4.37 6.73
N ALA A 42 -14.24 5.27 7.57
CA ALA A 42 -12.82 5.44 7.77
C ALA A 42 -12.19 4.20 8.45
N GLY A 43 -12.84 3.63 9.46
CA GLY A 43 -12.43 2.37 10.10
C GLY A 43 -12.49 1.17 9.15
N LEU A 44 -13.47 1.16 8.24
CA LEU A 44 -13.58 0.13 7.20
C LEU A 44 -12.47 0.23 6.14
N THR A 45 -12.04 1.43 5.79
CA THR A 45 -11.17 1.66 4.63
C THR A 45 -9.70 1.89 4.98
N ILE A 46 -9.39 2.83 5.86
CA ILE A 46 -8.02 3.32 6.10
C ILE A 46 -7.04 2.20 6.49
N PRO A 47 -7.39 1.28 7.41
CA PRO A 47 -6.48 0.20 7.82
C PRO A 47 -6.10 -0.76 6.68
N LEU A 48 -6.92 -0.83 5.64
CA LEU A 48 -6.73 -1.75 4.50
C LEU A 48 -5.95 -1.13 3.34
N ILE A 49 -5.77 0.20 3.31
CA ILE A 49 -5.06 0.90 2.20
C ILE A 49 -3.57 0.52 2.18
N ALA A 50 -2.98 0.30 3.35
CA ALA A 50 -1.57 -0.05 3.47
C ALA A 50 -1.34 -1.51 3.05
N SER A 51 -0.89 -1.73 1.81
CA SER A 51 -0.59 -3.07 1.29
C SER A 51 0.90 -3.32 1.15
N ALA A 52 1.43 -4.21 2.00
CA ALA A 52 2.81 -4.69 1.89
C ALA A 52 3.03 -5.45 0.57
N THR A 53 2.01 -6.15 0.06
CA THR A 53 2.05 -6.87 -1.22
C THR A 53 2.18 -5.90 -2.40
N ALA A 54 1.37 -4.84 -2.42
CA ALA A 54 1.46 -3.81 -3.44
C ALA A 54 2.84 -3.13 -3.41
N THR A 55 3.33 -2.81 -2.21
CA THR A 55 4.65 -2.20 -2.01
C THR A 55 5.77 -3.11 -2.55
N PHE A 56 5.72 -4.40 -2.26
CA PHE A 56 6.67 -5.38 -2.77
C PHE A 56 6.64 -5.44 -4.31
N LEU A 57 5.46 -5.57 -4.90
CA LEU A 57 5.30 -5.69 -6.36
C LEU A 57 5.73 -4.42 -7.09
N PHE A 58 5.37 -3.23 -6.59
CA PHE A 58 5.87 -1.97 -7.13
C PHE A 58 7.38 -1.86 -7.02
N ARG A 59 7.99 -2.30 -5.91
CA ARG A 59 9.44 -2.32 -5.80
C ARG A 59 10.07 -3.23 -6.86
N GLN A 60 9.54 -4.43 -7.09
CA GLN A 60 10.06 -5.32 -8.13
C GLN A 60 9.97 -4.66 -9.50
N PHE A 61 8.83 -4.04 -9.81
CA PHE A 61 8.66 -3.29 -11.06
C PHE A 61 9.65 -2.11 -11.18
N PHE A 62 9.81 -1.29 -10.14
CA PHE A 62 10.74 -0.15 -10.17
C PHE A 62 12.20 -0.58 -10.34
N LEU A 63 12.57 -1.77 -9.88
CA LEU A 63 13.91 -2.33 -10.13
C LEU A 63 14.13 -2.76 -11.58
N THR A 64 13.07 -2.89 -12.39
CA THR A 64 13.19 -3.14 -13.84
C THR A 64 13.29 -1.87 -14.68
N ILE A 65 13.03 -0.70 -14.09
CA ILE A 65 13.18 0.59 -14.79
C ILE A 65 14.69 0.84 -14.99
N PRO A 66 15.15 1.08 -16.24
CA PRO A 66 16.57 1.31 -16.52
C PRO A 66 17.14 2.50 -15.75
N ASP A 67 18.34 2.34 -15.19
CA ASP A 67 19.03 3.40 -14.44
C ASP A 67 19.34 4.63 -15.32
N GLU A 68 19.52 4.43 -16.64
CA GLU A 68 19.76 5.47 -17.63
C GLU A 68 18.67 6.56 -17.64
N LEU A 69 17.40 6.20 -17.38
CA LEU A 69 16.32 7.19 -17.30
C LEU A 69 16.49 8.12 -16.09
N ALA A 70 16.99 7.58 -14.98
CA ALA A 70 17.28 8.38 -13.78
C ALA A 70 18.52 9.25 -13.97
N GLU A 71 19.49 8.81 -14.77
CA GLU A 71 20.68 9.60 -15.14
C GLU A 71 20.31 10.74 -16.10
N ALA A 72 19.55 10.45 -17.16
CA ALA A 72 19.04 11.46 -18.08
C ALA A 72 18.23 12.55 -17.35
N ALA A 73 17.30 12.15 -16.49
CA ALA A 73 16.52 13.09 -15.69
C ALA A 73 17.40 13.99 -14.79
N ARG A 74 18.53 13.49 -14.28
CA ARG A 74 19.48 14.30 -13.49
C ARG A 74 20.25 15.30 -14.34
N ILE A 75 20.62 14.91 -15.56
CA ILE A 75 21.26 15.80 -16.54
C ILE A 75 20.29 16.94 -16.89
N ASP A 76 19.01 16.64 -17.04
CA ASP A 76 17.93 17.62 -17.27
C ASP A 76 17.55 18.44 -16.01
N GLY A 77 18.28 18.29 -14.90
CA GLY A 77 18.05 19.00 -13.65
C GLY A 77 16.78 18.59 -12.90
N ALA A 78 16.15 17.47 -13.26
CA ALA A 78 14.96 16.98 -12.57
C ALA A 78 15.32 16.34 -11.21
N GLY A 79 14.71 16.87 -10.14
CA GLY A 79 14.81 16.30 -8.81
C GLY A 79 14.08 14.95 -8.66
N PRO A 80 14.28 14.23 -7.53
CA PRO A 80 13.70 12.90 -7.31
C PRO A 80 12.17 12.86 -7.44
N MET A 81 11.48 13.88 -6.92
CA MET A 81 10.02 13.94 -6.96
C MET A 81 9.50 14.18 -8.38
N ARG A 82 10.22 14.98 -9.16
CA ARG A 82 9.90 15.24 -10.56
C ARG A 82 10.11 13.98 -11.39
N PHE A 83 11.24 13.29 -11.23
CA PHE A 83 11.47 11.99 -11.87
C PHE A 83 10.38 10.95 -11.51
N PHE A 84 9.95 10.93 -10.24
CA PHE A 84 8.88 10.04 -9.81
C PHE A 84 7.57 10.30 -10.56
N TRP A 85 7.10 11.55 -10.61
CA TRP A 85 5.85 11.89 -11.28
C TRP A 85 5.91 11.88 -12.80
N ASP A 86 7.02 12.33 -13.39
CA ASP A 86 7.14 12.52 -14.83
C ASP A 86 7.58 11.23 -15.55
N VAL A 87 8.26 10.31 -14.85
CA VAL A 87 8.81 9.08 -15.46
C VAL A 87 8.26 7.83 -14.78
N VAL A 88 8.48 7.67 -13.48
CA VAL A 88 8.15 6.42 -12.78
C VAL A 88 6.64 6.15 -12.80
N VAL A 89 5.81 7.11 -12.40
CA VAL A 89 4.36 6.94 -12.34
C VAL A 89 3.73 6.63 -13.71
N PRO A 90 4.04 7.36 -14.81
CA PRO A 90 3.55 7.04 -16.14
C PRO A 90 3.94 5.64 -16.62
N LEU A 91 5.19 5.23 -16.42
CA LEU A 91 5.65 3.88 -16.76
C LEU A 91 4.94 2.80 -15.93
N SER A 92 4.52 3.14 -14.71
CA SER A 92 3.84 2.23 -13.79
C SER A 92 2.35 2.09 -14.04
N ARG A 93 1.75 2.86 -14.95
CA ARG A 93 0.29 2.88 -15.19
C ARG A 93 -0.34 1.49 -15.38
N PRO A 94 0.24 0.57 -16.19
CA PRO A 94 -0.32 -0.78 -16.32
C PRO A 94 -0.30 -1.56 -15.00
N SER A 95 0.80 -1.48 -14.25
CA SER A 95 0.95 -2.11 -12.94
C SER A 95 -0.01 -1.50 -11.90
N ILE A 96 -0.21 -0.18 -11.93
CA ILE A 96 -1.18 0.52 -11.07
C ILE A 96 -2.59 0.01 -11.35
N ALA A 97 -3.00 -0.07 -12.62
CA ALA A 97 -4.33 -0.54 -12.99
C ALA A 97 -4.55 -2.00 -12.56
N ALA A 98 -3.57 -2.88 -12.80
CA ALA A 98 -3.65 -4.28 -12.40
C ALA A 98 -3.75 -4.44 -10.88
N LEU A 99 -2.87 -3.77 -10.13
CA LEU A 99 -2.87 -3.83 -8.66
C LEU A 99 -4.12 -3.20 -8.05
N PHE A 100 -4.61 -2.09 -8.63
CA PHE A 100 -5.86 -1.47 -8.21
C PHE A 100 -7.01 -2.47 -8.32
N LEU A 101 -7.18 -3.14 -9.46
CA LEU A 101 -8.24 -4.12 -9.65
C LEU A 101 -8.12 -5.30 -8.66
N ILE A 102 -6.92 -5.85 -8.51
CA ILE A 102 -6.66 -6.98 -7.60
C ILE A 102 -7.00 -6.60 -6.15
N LEU A 103 -6.48 -5.46 -5.68
CA LEU A 103 -6.69 -5.01 -4.31
C LEU A 103 -8.14 -4.56 -4.06
N PHE A 104 -8.79 -3.97 -5.06
CA PHE A 104 -10.19 -3.60 -4.99
C PHE A 104 -11.08 -4.83 -4.83
N ILE A 105 -10.92 -5.85 -5.69
CA ILE A 105 -11.67 -7.11 -5.60
C ILE A 105 -11.38 -7.80 -4.26
N PHE A 106 -10.12 -7.82 -3.83
CA PHE A 106 -9.74 -8.38 -2.54
C PHE A 106 -10.47 -7.68 -1.39
N GLY A 107 -10.43 -6.34 -1.34
CA GLY A 107 -11.10 -5.55 -0.31
C GLY A 107 -12.61 -5.69 -0.36
N TRP A 108 -13.20 -5.75 -1.56
CA TRP A 108 -14.64 -5.93 -1.76
C TRP A 108 -15.14 -7.30 -1.26
N ASN A 109 -14.33 -8.34 -1.43
CA ASN A 109 -14.67 -9.71 -1.01
C ASN A 109 -14.32 -10.00 0.46
N GLN A 110 -13.79 -9.03 1.21
CA GLN A 110 -13.47 -9.22 2.63
C GLN A 110 -14.75 -9.25 3.48
N TYR A 111 -14.96 -10.36 4.19
CA TYR A 111 -16.09 -10.51 5.10
C TYR A 111 -15.71 -10.26 6.57
N LEU A 112 -14.58 -10.83 7.00
CA LEU A 112 -14.20 -10.85 8.42
C LEU A 112 -13.95 -9.45 8.99
N TRP A 113 -13.32 -8.56 8.23
CA TRP A 113 -12.99 -7.22 8.71
C TRP A 113 -14.22 -6.33 8.93
N PRO A 114 -15.15 -6.17 7.97
CA PRO A 114 -16.40 -5.45 8.21
C PRO A 114 -17.15 -5.99 9.43
N LEU A 115 -17.33 -7.31 9.53
CA LEU A 115 -18.05 -7.94 10.65
C LEU A 115 -17.47 -7.58 12.03
N LEU A 116 -16.15 -7.42 12.14
CA LEU A 116 -15.50 -7.06 13.39
C LEU A 116 -15.62 -5.57 13.71
N VAL A 117 -15.61 -4.70 12.70
CA VAL A 117 -15.48 -3.23 12.86
C VAL A 117 -16.84 -2.51 12.89
N THR A 118 -17.87 -3.09 12.29
CA THR A 118 -19.24 -2.59 12.35
C THR A 118 -20.04 -3.39 13.38
N THR A 119 -20.20 -2.82 14.57
CA THR A 119 -20.98 -3.35 15.69
C THR A 119 -22.38 -2.74 15.79
N ASP A 120 -22.62 -1.62 15.10
CA ASP A 120 -23.94 -0.97 15.00
C ASP A 120 -24.74 -1.51 13.80
N GLU A 121 -26.00 -1.89 14.02
CA GLU A 121 -26.89 -2.41 12.98
C GLU A 121 -27.16 -1.42 11.85
N SER A 122 -27.06 -0.11 12.11
CA SER A 122 -27.25 0.94 11.10
C SER A 122 -26.20 0.93 9.98
N MET A 123 -25.06 0.27 10.18
CA MET A 123 -24.00 0.10 9.19
C MET A 123 -24.17 -1.16 8.32
N TYR A 124 -25.21 -1.97 8.55
CA TYR A 124 -25.48 -3.20 7.80
C TYR A 124 -26.38 -3.02 6.57
N THR A 125 -27.03 -1.85 6.44
CA THR A 125 -27.92 -1.46 5.33
C THR A 125 -27.30 -0.41 4.45
#